data_AF-A0A448KBR6-F1
#
_entry.id   AF-A0A448KBR6-F1
#
_cell.length_a   1.000
_cell.length_b   1.000
_cell.length_c   1.000
_cell.angle_alpha   90.00
_cell.angle_beta   90.00
_cell.angle_gamma   90.00
#
_symmetry.space_group_name_H-M   'P 1'
#
loop_
_entity.id
_entity.type
_entity.pdbx_description
1 polymer ?
#
loop_
_entity_poly.entity_id
_entity_poly.type
_entity_poly.pdbx_seq_one_letter_code
_entity_poly.pdbx_strand_id
1 'polypeptide(L)'
;MTYPSTEPRPALTSSELSHLELKQTWWIGEGYDCEEVDSVVLDVIDTLRTWEAAAITGGAPQHQSTRRFLSSTELQGVMFRALKFGRSYDQDHVDDVLEHATETLRNYESA
;
A
#
# COMPACT_ATOMS: atom_id res chain seq x y z
N MET A 1 -11.93 -24.24 17.67
CA MET A 1 -11.62 -22.96 18.33
C MET A 1 -11.22 -21.98 17.24
N THR A 2 -12.13 -21.12 16.80
CA THR A 2 -11.82 -20.05 15.85
C THR A 2 -12.83 -18.94 16.08
N TYR A 3 -12.39 -17.82 16.66
CA TYR A 3 -13.12 -16.57 16.51
C TYR A 3 -12.78 -16.06 15.11
N PRO A 4 -13.74 -15.76 14.23
CA PRO A 4 -13.45 -14.83 13.16
C PRO A 4 -13.25 -13.48 13.85
N SER A 5 -12.00 -13.07 14.06
CA SER A 5 -11.72 -11.68 14.40
C SER A 5 -12.04 -10.84 13.17
N THR A 6 -13.33 -10.56 12.99
CA THR A 6 -13.83 -9.45 12.17
C THR A 6 -13.65 -8.16 12.95
N GLU A 7 -12.48 -7.95 13.55
CA GLU A 7 -12.12 -6.61 13.99
C GLU A 7 -11.70 -5.87 12.74
N PRO A 8 -12.34 -4.73 12.40
CA PRO A 8 -11.86 -3.91 11.31
C PRO A 8 -10.41 -3.57 11.62
N ARG A 9 -9.49 -4.07 10.79
CA ARG A 9 -8.09 -3.66 10.88
C ARG A 9 -8.09 -2.12 10.83
N PRO A 10 -7.41 -1.44 11.77
CA PRO A 10 -7.38 0.02 11.78
C PRO A 10 -6.90 0.50 10.39
N ALA A 11 -7.46 1.62 9.92
CA ALA A 11 -7.11 2.17 8.62
C ALA A 11 -5.60 2.43 8.56
N LEU A 12 -4.94 1.88 7.54
CA LEU A 12 -3.50 2.06 7.34
C LEU A 12 -3.21 3.51 7.01
N THR A 13 -2.40 4.17 7.82
CA THR A 13 -2.07 5.58 7.58
C THR A 13 -0.85 5.76 6.69
N SER A 14 -0.80 6.91 6.01
CA SER A 14 0.36 7.36 5.23
C SER A 14 1.64 7.38 6.07
N SER A 15 1.51 7.74 7.36
CA SER A 15 2.62 7.76 8.31
C SER A 15 3.09 6.35 8.68
N GLU A 16 2.19 5.41 8.93
CA GLU A 16 2.55 4.02 9.21
C GLU A 16 3.24 3.38 8.01
N LEU A 17 2.69 3.55 6.81
CA LEU A 17 3.25 3.02 5.58
C LEU A 17 4.64 3.63 5.28
N SER A 18 4.87 4.91 5.61
CA SER A 18 6.17 5.57 5.43
C SER A 18 7.26 5.11 6.39
N HIS A 19 6.89 4.62 7.59
CA HIS A 19 7.82 4.08 8.57
C HIS A 19 7.95 2.56 8.50
N LEU A 20 7.16 1.92 7.62
CA LEU A 20 7.15 0.48 7.49
C LEU A 20 8.45 0.01 6.82
N GLU A 21 9.23 -0.80 7.54
CA GLU A 21 10.39 -1.47 6.95
C GLU A 21 9.91 -2.72 6.20
N LEU A 22 9.88 -2.62 4.87
CA LEU A 22 9.60 -3.78 4.03
C LEU A 22 10.70 -4.83 4.18
N LYS A 23 10.29 -6.06 4.47
CA LYS A 23 11.20 -7.18 4.65
C LYS A 23 11.93 -7.49 3.35
N GLN A 24 13.24 -7.25 3.36
CA GLN A 24 14.12 -7.61 2.25
C GLN A 24 14.47 -9.09 2.32
N THR A 25 14.42 -9.76 1.17
CA THR A 25 14.90 -11.13 1.00
C THR A 25 16.07 -11.17 0.01
N TRP A 26 17.07 -11.98 0.33
CA TRP A 26 18.23 -12.25 -0.53
C TRP A 26 18.02 -13.51 -1.41
N TRP A 27 16.82 -14.10 -1.40
CA TRP A 27 16.58 -15.37 -2.09
C TRP A 27 16.48 -15.20 -3.62
N ILE A 28 17.10 -16.12 -4.36
CA ILE A 28 17.10 -16.16 -5.83
C ILE A 28 15.72 -16.62 -6.31
N GLY A 29 14.94 -15.73 -6.95
CA GLY A 29 13.80 -16.13 -7.78
C GLY A 29 12.40 -15.75 -7.32
N GLU A 30 12.20 -15.25 -6.10
CA GLU A 30 10.86 -15.16 -5.49
C GLU A 30 10.57 -13.80 -4.81
N GLY A 31 11.33 -12.75 -5.11
CA GLY A 31 11.09 -11.43 -4.55
C GLY A 31 10.67 -10.39 -5.59
N TYR A 32 9.93 -9.38 -5.15
CA TYR A 32 9.57 -8.23 -5.99
C TYR A 32 10.71 -7.23 -6.10
N ASP A 33 10.80 -6.54 -7.25
CA ASP A 33 11.76 -5.47 -7.49
C ASP A 33 11.59 -4.35 -6.45
N CYS A 34 12.63 -4.11 -5.65
CA CYS A 34 12.59 -3.08 -4.61
C CYS A 34 12.29 -1.69 -5.18
N GLU A 35 12.84 -1.33 -6.34
CA GLU A 35 12.63 0.01 -6.91
C GLU A 35 11.18 0.20 -7.36
N GLU A 36 10.58 -0.84 -7.93
CA GLU A 36 9.19 -0.82 -8.38
C GLU A 36 8.22 -0.79 -7.19
N VAL A 37 8.47 -1.62 -6.18
CA VAL A 37 7.68 -1.64 -4.93
C VAL A 37 7.79 -0.31 -4.21
N ASP A 38 8.99 0.24 -4.03
CA ASP A 38 9.18 1.53 -3.35
C ASP A 38 8.45 2.65 -4.08
N SER A 39 8.48 2.64 -5.42
CA SER A 39 7.75 3.63 -6.23
C SER A 39 6.24 3.55 -5.99
N VAL A 40 5.65 2.35 -6.01
CA VAL A 40 4.22 2.15 -5.78
C VAL A 40 3.85 2.49 -4.33
N VAL A 41 4.64 2.05 -3.35
CA VAL A 41 4.40 2.36 -1.94
C VAL A 41 4.38 3.87 -1.72
N LEU A 42 5.29 4.62 -2.34
CA LEU A 42 5.29 6.08 -2.24
C LEU A 42 4.07 6.74 -2.94
N ASP A 43 3.55 6.16 -4.03
CA ASP A 43 2.29 6.60 -4.64
C ASP A 43 1.09 6.32 -3.71
N VAL A 44 1.09 5.17 -3.03
CA VAL A 44 0.08 4.82 -2.03
C VAL A 44 0.14 5.76 -0.82
N ILE A 45 1.34 6.04 -0.28
CA ILE A 45 1.54 7.00 0.82
C ILE A 45 0.93 8.35 0.47
N ASP A 46 1.18 8.84 -0.74
CA ASP A 46 0.67 10.13 -1.18
C ASP A 46 -0.86 10.15 -1.37
N THR A 47 -1.39 9.05 -1.92
CA THR A 47 -2.83 8.85 -2.07
C THR A 47 -3.51 8.82 -0.70
N LEU A 48 -3.01 8.00 0.25
CA LEU A 48 -3.53 7.92 1.61
C LEU A 48 -3.46 9.26 2.32
N ARG A 49 -2.35 9.98 2.20
CA ARG A 49 -2.19 11.32 2.80
C ARG A 49 -3.22 12.31 2.28
N THR A 50 -3.55 12.23 1.00
CA THR A 50 -4.58 13.07 0.37
C THR A 50 -5.97 12.73 0.92
N TRP A 51 -6.30 11.44 1.08
CA TRP A 51 -7.55 10.99 1.69
C TRP A 51 -7.66 11.35 3.17
N GLU A 52 -6.57 11.22 3.93
CA GLU A 52 -6.50 11.64 5.34
C GLU A 52 -6.76 13.14 5.50
N ALA A 53 -6.11 13.97 4.67
CA ALA A 53 -6.34 15.41 4.67
C ALA A 53 -7.79 15.78 4.30
N ALA A 54 -8.36 15.05 3.34
CA ALA A 54 -9.75 15.21 2.94
C ALA A 54 -10.73 14.83 4.07
N ALA A 55 -10.46 13.73 4.77
CA ALA A 55 -11.24 13.28 5.92
C ALA A 55 -11.21 14.30 7.08
N ILE A 56 -10.06 14.96 7.32
CA ILE A 56 -9.93 16.02 8.33
C ILE A 56 -10.73 17.27 7.93
N THR A 57 -10.71 17.63 6.64
CA THR A 57 -11.37 18.84 6.12
C THR A 57 -12.84 18.63 5.76
N GLY A 58 -13.33 17.38 5.75
CA GLY A 58 -14.68 17.02 5.34
C GLY A 58 -14.93 17.25 3.83
N GLY A 59 -13.87 17.26 3.03
CA GLY A 59 -13.91 17.55 1.60
C GLY A 59 -13.54 16.35 0.74
N ALA A 60 -13.49 16.55 -0.58
CA ALA A 60 -12.98 15.53 -1.50
C ALA A 60 -11.43 15.51 -1.49
N PRO A 61 -10.80 14.34 -1.74
CA PRO A 61 -9.36 14.24 -1.93
C PRO A 61 -8.89 15.16 -3.06
N GLN A 62 -7.98 16.08 -2.75
CA GLN A 62 -7.32 16.93 -3.73
C GLN A 62 -5.88 16.50 -3.86
N HIS A 63 -5.54 15.93 -5.00
CA HIS A 63 -4.20 15.48 -5.26
C HIS A 63 -3.22 16.67 -5.23
N GLN A 64 -2.42 16.74 -4.18
CA GLN A 64 -1.49 17.85 -3.91
C GLN A 64 -0.07 17.59 -4.43
N SER A 65 0.18 16.38 -4.94
CA SER A 65 1.51 15.95 -5.37
C SER A 65 1.52 15.65 -6.86
N THR A 66 2.71 15.49 -7.42
CA THR A 66 2.91 15.10 -8.83
C THR A 66 2.97 13.59 -9.03
N ARG A 67 2.74 12.81 -7.97
CA ARG A 67 2.74 11.34 -7.99
C ARG A 67 1.49 10.79 -8.65
N ARG A 68 1.34 9.47 -8.71
CA ARG A 68 0.09 8.87 -9.18
C ARG A 68 -0.91 8.81 -8.03
N PHE A 69 -2.11 9.32 -8.25
CA PHE A 69 -3.25 9.10 -7.35
C PHE A 69 -3.86 7.72 -7.66
N LEU A 70 -3.71 6.76 -6.74
CA LEU A 70 -4.13 5.37 -6.94
C LEU A 70 -5.49 5.11 -6.32
N SER A 71 -6.42 4.54 -7.08
CA SER A 71 -7.66 3.98 -6.52
C SER A 71 -7.45 2.60 -5.92
N SER A 72 -8.39 2.15 -5.08
CA SER A 72 -8.38 0.79 -4.52
C SER A 72 -8.33 -0.29 -5.61
N THR A 73 -9.00 -0.06 -6.74
CA THR A 73 -9.03 -1.00 -7.87
C THR A 73 -7.72 -1.03 -8.64
N GLU A 74 -7.08 0.14 -8.82
CA GLU A 74 -5.77 0.21 -9.46
C GLU A 74 -4.70 -0.46 -8.61
N LEU A 75 -4.71 -0.23 -7.30
CA LEU A 75 -3.75 -0.82 -6.37
C LEU A 75 -3.84 -2.35 -6.35
N GLN A 76 -5.06 -2.89 -6.32
CA GLN A 76 -5.31 -4.34 -6.39
C GLN A 76 -4.82 -4.98 -7.69
N GLY A 77 -4.73 -4.20 -8.77
CA GLY A 77 -4.25 -4.66 -10.07
C GLY A 77 -2.75 -4.47 -10.30
N VAL A 78 -2.00 -3.88 -9.35
CA VAL A 78 -0.56 -3.67 -9.49
C VAL A 78 0.16 -5.02 -9.47
N MET A 79 0.90 -5.30 -10.53
CA MET A 79 1.75 -6.48 -10.64
C MET A 79 3.20 -6.03 -10.68
N PHE A 80 4.00 -6.48 -9.72
CA PHE A 80 5.43 -6.18 -9.68
C PHE A 80 6.22 -7.20 -10.49
N ARG A 81 7.34 -6.74 -11.05
CA ARG A 81 8.32 -7.61 -11.69
C ARG A 81 9.01 -8.45 -10.63
N ALA A 82 8.89 -9.77 -10.75
CA ALA A 82 9.70 -10.71 -9.99
C ALA A 82 11.16 -10.68 -10.49
N LEU A 83 12.11 -10.45 -9.59
CA LEU A 83 13.53 -10.48 -9.92
C LEU A 83 14.14 -11.83 -9.55
N LYS A 84 14.88 -12.43 -10.50
CA LYS A 84 15.61 -13.68 -10.27
C LYS A 84 16.92 -13.49 -9.52
N PHE A 85 17.52 -12.30 -9.55
CA PHE A 85 18.78 -11.98 -8.89
C PHE A 85 18.77 -10.51 -8.43
N GLY A 86 19.06 -10.23 -7.16
CA GLY A 86 19.19 -8.85 -6.66
C GLY A 86 18.64 -8.66 -5.24
N ARG A 87 18.63 -7.41 -4.78
CA ARG A 87 17.82 -7.00 -3.62
C ARG A 87 16.36 -7.05 -4.04
N SER A 88 15.56 -7.77 -3.26
CA SER A 88 14.14 -7.91 -3.52
C SER A 88 13.36 -7.86 -2.21
N TYR A 89 12.11 -7.44 -2.27
CA TYR A 89 11.21 -7.55 -1.13
C TYR A 89 10.48 -8.89 -1.14
N ASP A 90 10.19 -9.38 0.06
CA ASP A 90 9.37 -10.56 0.32
C ASP A 90 7.95 -10.34 -0.26
N GLN A 91 7.53 -11.19 -1.19
CA GLN A 91 6.28 -11.02 -1.93
C GLN A 91 5.07 -11.05 -1.00
N ASP A 92 5.01 -12.04 -0.11
CA ASP A 92 3.91 -12.19 0.84
C ASP A 92 3.78 -10.92 1.72
N HIS A 93 4.91 -10.40 2.21
CA HIS A 93 4.90 -9.19 3.03
C HIS A 93 4.47 -7.93 2.24
N VAL A 94 4.92 -7.80 0.98
CA VAL A 94 4.49 -6.67 0.13
C VAL A 94 3.01 -6.77 -0.20
N ASP A 95 2.52 -7.95 -0.55
CA ASP A 95 1.13 -8.18 -0.91
C ASP A 95 0.19 -7.94 0.29
N ASP A 96 0.58 -8.37 1.49
CA ASP A 96 -0.16 -8.09 2.74
C ASP A 96 -0.31 -6.58 2.99
N VAL A 97 0.76 -5.81 2.77
CA VAL A 97 0.78 -4.36 2.96
C VAL A 97 -0.11 -3.66 1.94
N LEU A 98 -0.05 -4.08 0.68
CA LEU A 98 -0.84 -3.50 -0.40
C LEU A 98 -2.31 -3.89 -0.31
N GLU A 99 -2.62 -5.11 0.15
CA GLU A 99 -3.99 -5.51 0.49
C GLU A 99 -4.56 -4.59 1.57
N HIS A 100 -3.80 -4.36 2.64
CA HIS A 100 -4.26 -3.51 3.73
C HIS A 100 -4.43 -2.03 3.32
N ALA A 101 -3.54 -1.52 2.46
CA ALA A 101 -3.71 -0.22 1.83
C ALA A 101 -4.97 -0.17 0.93
N THR A 102 -5.23 -1.24 0.16
CA THR A 102 -6.40 -1.37 -0.71
C THR A 102 -7.71 -1.36 0.09
N GLU A 103 -7.76 -2.10 1.20
CA GLU A 103 -8.89 -2.09 2.13
C GLU A 103 -9.14 -0.66 2.66
N THR A 104 -8.06 0.05 3.03
CA THR A 104 -8.14 1.40 3.56
C THR A 104 -8.64 2.41 2.53
N LEU A 105 -8.11 2.37 1.30
CA LEU A 105 -8.57 3.22 0.21
C LEU A 105 -10.04 2.96 -0.13
N ARG A 106 -10.46 1.68 -0.14
CA ARG A 106 -11.86 1.30 -0.39
C ARG A 106 -12.81 1.87 0.66
N ASN A 107 -12.37 1.91 1.93
CA ASN A 107 -13.15 2.51 3.00
C ASN A 107 -13.33 4.02 2.79
N TYR A 108 -12.26 4.73 2.40
CA TYR A 108 -12.34 6.15 2.07
C TYR A 108 -13.19 6.45 0.83
N GLU A 109 -13.09 5.62 -0.21
CA GLU A 109 -13.90 5.73 -1.43
C GLU A 109 -15.40 5.47 -1.19
N SER A 110 -15.73 4.72 -0.13
CA SER A 110 -17.11 4.35 0.22
C SER A 110 -17.72 5.23 1.33
N ALA A 111 -16.96 6.15 1.91
CA ALA A 111 -17.36 7.04 3.00
C ALA A 111 -18.02 8.33 2.49
#